data_AF-A0A754B3H2-F1
#
_entry.id   AF-A0A754B3H2-F1
#
_cell.length_a   1.000
_cell.length_b   1.000
_cell.length_c   1.000
_cell.angle_alpha   90.00
_cell.angle_beta   90.00
_cell.angle_gamma   90.00
#
_symmetry.space_group_name_H-M   'P 1'
#
loop_
_entity.id
_entity.type
_entity.pdbx_description
1 polymer ?
#
loop_
_entity_poly.entity_id
_entity_poly.type
_entity_poly.pdbx_seq_one_letter_code
_entity_poly.pdbx_strand_id
1 'polypeptide(L)'
;MKILTAKDAVYTENGMINAMVHFEGFDDFVPFTASTDDVEGHGREIFADLKSGKYGEVKPFTVTPEMLTAAKAAKRAQINA
;
A
#
# COMPACT_ATOMS: atom_id res chain seq x y z
N MET A 1 -9.38 -15.23 -4.27
CA MET A 1 -7.95 -15.43 -4.55
C MET A 1 -7.31 -15.84 -3.23
N LYS A 2 -6.52 -16.91 -3.18
CA LYS A 2 -5.91 -17.38 -1.92
C LYS A 2 -4.54 -16.75 -1.75
N ILE A 3 -4.29 -16.20 -0.57
CA ILE A 3 -3.03 -15.51 -0.23
C ILE A 3 -2.07 -16.53 0.37
N LEU A 4 -0.87 -16.65 -0.20
CA LEU A 4 0.18 -17.54 0.31
C LEU A 4 1.04 -16.81 1.33
N THR A 5 1.52 -15.62 0.99
CA THR A 5 2.34 -14.78 1.86
C THR A 5 2.38 -13.34 1.37
N ALA A 6 2.84 -12.41 2.20
CA ALA A 6 3.11 -11.03 1.82
C ALA A 6 4.43 -10.54 2.42
N LYS A 7 5.01 -9.48 1.85
CA LYS A 7 6.23 -8.84 2.36
C LYS A 7 6.29 -7.36 1.96
N ASP A 8 7.29 -6.66 2.50
CA ASP A 8 7.59 -5.26 2.20
C ASP A 8 6.40 -4.32 2.41
N ALA A 9 5.60 -4.61 3.45
CA ALA A 9 4.40 -3.85 3.76
C ALA A 9 4.75 -2.44 4.27
N VAL A 10 4.12 -1.44 3.67
CA VAL A 10 4.31 -0.01 3.97
C VAL A 10 2.96 0.70 3.97
N TYR A 11 2.68 1.48 5.01
CA TYR A 11 1.51 2.37 5.01
C TYR A 11 1.65 3.46 3.95
N THR A 12 0.54 3.78 3.31
CA THR A 12 0.38 4.96 2.46
C THR A 12 -0.09 6.15 3.29
N GLU A 13 -0.05 7.35 2.72
CA GLU A 13 -0.56 8.57 3.35
C GLU A 13 -2.03 8.44 3.81
N ASN A 14 -2.84 7.68 3.07
CA ASN A 14 -4.27 7.52 3.34
C ASN A 14 -4.59 6.32 4.25
N GLY A 15 -3.58 5.70 4.88
CA GLY A 15 -3.78 4.56 5.79
C GLY A 15 -4.05 3.21 5.10
N MET A 16 -4.00 3.15 3.77
CA MET A 16 -3.92 1.89 3.01
C MET A 16 -2.52 1.27 3.16
N ILE A 17 -2.38 -0.01 2.85
CA ILE A 17 -1.09 -0.71 2.94
C ILE A 17 -0.67 -1.19 1.55
N ASN A 18 0.50 -0.73 1.09
CA ASN A 18 1.16 -1.30 -0.08
C ASN A 18 2.02 -2.49 0.38
N ALA A 19 1.92 -3.61 -0.33
CA ALA A 19 2.74 -4.79 -0.07
C ALA A 19 3.00 -5.57 -1.35
N MET A 20 4.02 -6.42 -1.31
CA MET A 20 4.24 -7.46 -2.30
C MET A 20 3.52 -8.72 -1.82
N VAL A 21 2.52 -9.19 -2.57
CA VAL A 21 1.66 -10.32 -2.18
C VAL A 21 1.90 -11.49 -3.13
N HIS A 22 2.05 -12.69 -2.59
CA HIS A 22 2.13 -13.92 -3.37
C HIS A 22 0.79 -14.65 -3.29
N PHE A 23 0.14 -14.80 -4.43
CA PHE A 23 -1.15 -15.45 -4.55
C PHE A 23 -0.99 -16.88 -5.08
N GLU A 24 -1.89 -17.77 -4.67
CA GLU A 24 -1.94 -19.12 -5.22
C GLU A 24 -2.21 -19.06 -6.73
N GLY A 25 -1.34 -19.70 -7.52
CA GLY A 25 -1.40 -19.67 -8.99
C GLY A 25 -0.58 -18.58 -9.66
N PHE A 26 0.11 -17.73 -8.89
CA PHE A 26 1.10 -16.77 -9.41
C PHE A 26 2.51 -17.27 -9.13
N ASP A 27 3.42 -17.12 -10.09
CA ASP A 27 4.82 -17.54 -9.92
C ASP A 27 5.57 -16.60 -8.96
N ASP A 28 5.30 -15.28 -9.06
CA ASP A 28 6.01 -14.23 -8.33
C ASP A 28 5.09 -13.37 -7.46
N PHE A 29 5.72 -12.61 -6.56
CA PHE A 29 5.03 -11.58 -5.79
C PHE A 29 4.53 -10.46 -6.70
N VAL A 30 3.28 -10.05 -6.49
CA VAL A 30 2.67 -8.92 -7.20
C VAL A 30 2.50 -7.72 -6.27
N PRO A 31 2.74 -6.49 -6.75
CA PRO A 31 2.45 -5.28 -5.98
C PRO A 31 0.94 -5.14 -5.81
N PHE A 32 0.51 -4.92 -4.56
CA PHE A 32 -0.91 -4.79 -4.23
C PHE A 32 -1.11 -3.68 -3.18
N THR A 33 -2.17 -2.89 -3.35
CA THR A 33 -2.60 -1.86 -2.39
C THR A 33 -3.84 -2.36 -1.67
N ALA A 34 -3.68 -2.81 -0.43
CA ALA A 34 -4.76 -3.31 0.40
C ALA A 34 -5.43 -2.19 1.19
N SER A 35 -6.76 -2.26 1.31
CA SER A 35 -7.55 -1.29 2.07
C SER A 35 -8.71 -1.96 2.81
N THR A 36 -9.22 -1.30 3.84
CA THR A 36 -10.42 -1.77 4.55
C THR A 36 -11.69 -1.65 3.69
N ASP A 37 -11.68 -0.75 2.72
CA ASP A 37 -12.80 -0.43 1.81
C ASP A 37 -12.62 -1.07 0.43
N ASP A 38 -11.71 -2.04 0.32
CA ASP A 38 -11.44 -2.72 -0.95
C ASP A 38 -12.73 -3.35 -1.49
N VAL A 39 -12.99 -3.22 -2.78
CA VAL A 39 -14.18 -3.80 -3.42
C VAL A 39 -14.09 -5.32 -3.41
N GLU A 40 -12.88 -5.86 -3.58
CA GLU A 40 -12.64 -7.29 -3.61
C GLU A 40 -12.39 -7.82 -2.20
N GLY A 41 -13.02 -8.95 -1.85
CA GLY A 41 -12.94 -9.50 -0.50
C GLY A 41 -11.52 -9.85 -0.04
N HIS A 42 -10.66 -10.26 -0.99
CA HIS A 42 -9.27 -10.59 -0.68
C HIS A 42 -8.43 -9.36 -0.35
N GLY A 43 -8.74 -8.17 -0.90
CA GLY A 43 -8.03 -6.94 -0.53
C GLY A 43 -8.27 -6.56 0.94
N ARG A 44 -9.50 -6.74 1.43
CA ARG A 44 -9.84 -6.54 2.85
C ARG A 44 -9.17 -7.58 3.76
N GLU A 45 -9.09 -8.84 3.32
CA GLU A 45 -8.40 -9.92 4.03
C GLU A 45 -6.90 -9.63 4.18
N ILE A 46 -6.23 -9.25 3.09
CA ILE A 46 -4.81 -8.87 3.09
C ILE A 46 -4.58 -7.72 4.05
N PHE A 47 -5.44 -6.69 4.03
CA PHE A 47 -5.32 -5.54 4.93
C PHE A 47 -5.38 -5.96 6.40
N ALA A 48 -6.34 -6.83 6.77
CA ALA A 48 -6.49 -7.32 8.13
C ALA A 48 -5.28 -8.15 8.59
N ASP A 49 -4.79 -9.06 7.74
CA ASP A 49 -3.63 -9.91 8.00
C ASP A 49 -2.33 -9.10 8.16
N LEU A 50 -2.11 -8.10 7.29
CA LEU A 50 -0.97 -7.20 7.39
C LEU A 50 -1.03 -6.38 8.67
N LYS A 51 -2.19 -5.81 8.99
CA LYS A 51 -2.40 -5.02 10.20
C LYS A 51 -2.23 -5.84 11.49
N SER A 52 -2.55 -7.13 11.46
CA SER A 52 -2.33 -8.04 12.59
C SER A 52 -0.86 -8.47 12.74
N GLY A 53 0.01 -8.13 11.79
CA GLY A 53 1.42 -8.53 11.80
C GLY A 53 1.67 -9.96 11.33
N LYS A 54 0.69 -10.63 10.70
CA LYS A 54 0.79 -12.04 10.25
C LYS A 54 1.98 -12.26 9.31
N TYR A 55 2.29 -11.26 8.49
CA TYR A 55 3.35 -11.28 7.49
C TYR A 55 4.55 -10.37 7.86
N GLY A 56 4.65 -9.99 9.13
CA GLY A 56 5.64 -9.04 9.63
C GLY A 56 5.07 -7.64 9.85
N GLU A 57 5.92 -6.75 10.35
CA GLU A 57 5.54 -5.37 10.67
C GLU A 57 5.29 -4.54 9.40
N VAL A 58 4.20 -3.76 9.43
CA VAL A 58 3.91 -2.77 8.39
C VAL A 58 4.70 -1.51 8.69
N LYS A 59 5.64 -1.16 7.82
CA LYS A 59 6.46 0.04 7.96
C LYS A 59 5.58 1.29 7.89
N PRO A 60 5.88 2.33 8.69
CA PRO A 60 5.15 3.58 8.64
C PRO A 60 5.36 4.29 7.29
N PHE A 61 4.37 5.09 6.91
CA PHE A 61 4.51 6.01 5.79
C PHE A 61 5.58 7.05 6.11
N THR A 62 6.52 7.28 5.18
CA THR A 62 7.56 8.29 5.32
C THR A 62 7.47 9.30 4.17
N VAL A 63 7.27 10.58 4.51
CA VAL A 63 7.28 11.67 3.53
C VAL A 63 8.70 11.88 3.01
N THR A 64 8.87 11.85 1.69
CA THR A 64 10.17 12.12 1.07
C THR A 64 10.30 13.59 0.65
N PRO A 65 11.54 14.14 0.56
CA PRO A 65 11.75 15.49 0.03
C PRO A 65 11.22 15.69 -1.39
N GLU A 66 11.20 14.62 -2.20
CA GLU A 66 10.62 14.62 -3.54
C GLU A 66 9.11 14.86 -3.50
N MET A 67 8.39 14.16 -2.61
CA MET A 67 6.94 14.36 -2.42
C MET A 67 6.63 15.81 -2.02
N LEU A 68 7.42 16.39 -1.12
CA LEU A 68 7.27 17.78 -0.71
C LEU A 68 7.52 18.74 -1.88
N THR A 69 8.51 18.45 -2.71
CA THR A 69 8.86 19.27 -3.89
C THR A 69 7.74 19.22 -4.92
N ALA A 70 7.21 18.02 -5.21
CA ALA A 70 6.08 17.83 -6.10
C ALA A 70 4.82 18.55 -5.60
N ALA A 71 4.51 18.45 -4.30
CA ALA A 71 3.37 19.14 -3.70
C ALA A 71 3.48 20.67 -3.79
N LYS A 72 4.67 21.23 -3.54
CA LYS A 72 4.94 22.67 -3.71
C LYS A 72 4.78 23.11 -5.16
N ALA A 73 5.29 22.34 -6.11
CA ALA A 73 5.18 22.63 -7.55
C ALA A 73 3.71 22.60 -8.01
N ALA A 74 2.95 21.58 -7.60
CA ALA A 74 1.52 21.48 -7.90
C ALA A 74 0.74 22.67 -7.34
N LYS A 75 1.04 23.10 -6.09
CA LYS A 75 0.39 24.27 -5.50
C LYS A 75 0.71 25.56 -6.25
N ARG A 76 1.96 25.74 -6.70
CA ARG A 76 2.38 26.89 -7.51
C ARG A 76 1.68 26.89 -8.88
N ALA A 77 1.54 25.73 -9.52
CA ALA A 77 0.82 25.61 -10.79
C ALA A 77 -0.66 25.97 -10.64
N GLN A 78 -1.32 25.54 -9.56
CA GLN A 78 -2.72 25.88 -9.28
C GLN A 78 -2.96 27.39 -9.10
N ILE A 79 -2.02 28.12 -8.50
CA ILE A 79 -2.15 29.57 -8.28
C ILE A 79 -1.92 30.37 -9.58
N ASN A 80 -1.12 29.82 -10.50
CA ASN A 80 -0.75 30.48 -11.75
C ASN A 80 -1.62 30.09 -12.95
N ALA A 81 -2.64 29.25 -12.74
CA ALA A 81 -3.63 28.83 -13.75
C ALA A 81 -4.87 29.73 -13.67
#